data_AF-A0A2G8KM73-F1
#
_entry.id   AF-A0A2G8KM73-F1
#
_cell.length_a   1.000
_cell.length_b   1.000
_cell.length_c   1.000
_cell.angle_alpha   90.00
_cell.angle_beta   90.00
_cell.angle_gamma   90.00
#
_symmetry.space_group_name_H-M   'P 1'
#
loop_
_entity.id
_entity.type
_entity.pdbx_description
1 polymer ?
#
loop_
_entity_poly.entity_id
_entity_poly.type
_entity_poly.pdbx_seq_one_letter_code
_entity_poly.pdbx_strand_id
1 'polypeptide(L)'
;MASHIRLQGRLNEIMTTVFQRNSVAEEKRSAENQAAVTIQAWFRAVRVQNYICHLHQSATLIQKHWRGHQGRRVYRILIRNLVFVMRHNYFNAMATKIQKMWRGFYVRKYVFDYYSRKQYLEGLIVKNEIIRREIKESREQKDADSLRKLELEAQRKLEDYAAKHRYLLSTEVVPGIYNSPFKPYPDEMEFVLRKVKPHPPEKAKPKRDNRSGKIIADSPPLPLTEPLPPIGQKLQGPFRAPGEVQMQRFKPFQPTLRVATSYTATEEARAAMKAKEWVMRVNDNM
;
A
#
# COMPACT_ATOMS: atom_id res chain seq x y z
N MET A 1 81.82 70.57 -102.85
CA MET A 1 81.53 72.03 -102.75
C MET A 1 80.08 72.38 -103.10
N ALA A 2 79.49 71.90 -104.20
CA ALA A 2 78.12 72.26 -104.61
C ALA A 2 76.96 71.83 -103.66
N SER A 3 77.16 70.81 -102.83
CA SER A 3 76.20 70.39 -101.79
C SER A 3 76.20 71.35 -100.60
N HIS A 4 77.38 71.77 -100.15
CA HIS A 4 77.57 72.69 -99.02
C HIS A 4 76.94 74.06 -99.29
N ILE A 5 77.14 74.60 -100.50
CA ILE A 5 76.58 75.91 -100.89
C ILE A 5 75.04 75.86 -100.97
N ARG A 6 74.46 74.75 -101.46
CA ARG A 6 73.00 74.53 -101.44
C ARG A 6 72.44 74.43 -100.03
N LEU A 7 73.16 73.78 -99.11
CA LEU A 7 72.77 73.70 -97.71
C LEU A 7 72.88 75.07 -97.01
N GLN A 8 73.92 75.85 -97.28
CA GLN A 8 74.03 77.22 -96.76
C GLN A 8 72.89 78.12 -97.25
N GLY A 9 72.50 78.03 -98.53
CA GLY A 9 71.37 78.79 -99.07
C GLY A 9 70.01 78.41 -98.46
N ARG A 10 69.86 77.15 -98.03
CA ARG A 10 68.63 76.63 -97.38
C ARG A 10 68.68 76.66 -95.85
N LEU A 11 69.81 77.03 -95.26
CA LEU A 11 70.02 77.00 -93.82
C LEU A 11 68.97 77.84 -93.08
N ASN A 12 68.70 79.05 -93.60
CA ASN A 12 67.72 79.95 -92.98
C ASN A 12 66.30 79.37 -93.03
N GLU A 13 65.90 78.75 -94.15
CA GLU A 13 64.61 78.07 -94.30
C GLU A 13 64.49 76.85 -93.37
N ILE A 14 65.56 76.08 -93.23
CA ILE A 14 65.61 74.95 -92.29
C ILE A 14 65.52 75.46 -90.84
N MET A 15 66.21 76.55 -90.50
CA MET A 15 66.17 77.13 -89.17
C MET A 15 64.79 77.71 -88.83
N THR A 16 64.14 78.40 -89.76
CA THR A 16 62.78 78.93 -89.53
C THR A 16 61.75 77.80 -89.39
N THR A 17 61.83 76.76 -90.23
CA THR A 17 60.91 75.61 -90.12
C THR A 17 61.11 74.82 -88.82
N VAL A 18 62.35 74.64 -88.37
CA VAL A 18 62.64 74.02 -87.06
C VAL A 18 62.10 74.88 -85.92
N PHE A 19 62.32 76.19 -85.96
CA PHE A 19 61.81 77.11 -84.93
C PHE A 19 60.28 77.11 -84.87
N GLN A 20 59.60 77.17 -86.02
CA GLN A 20 58.13 77.10 -86.09
C GLN A 20 57.60 75.76 -85.54
N ARG A 21 58.23 74.63 -85.90
CA ARG A 21 57.86 73.32 -85.37
C ARG A 21 58.02 73.24 -83.85
N ASN A 22 59.13 73.79 -83.32
CA ASN A 22 59.36 73.83 -81.88
C ASN A 22 58.36 74.75 -81.16
N SER A 23 58.01 75.90 -81.74
CA SER A 23 57.00 76.82 -81.19
C SER A 23 55.63 76.15 -81.10
N VAL A 24 55.19 75.49 -82.17
CA VAL A 24 53.90 74.76 -82.19
C VAL A 24 53.92 73.58 -81.22
N ALA A 25 55.06 72.90 -81.08
CA ALA A 25 55.21 71.80 -80.11
C ALA A 25 55.13 72.32 -78.67
N GLU A 26 55.79 73.43 -78.34
CA GLU A 26 55.71 74.04 -76.99
C GLU A 26 54.32 74.58 -76.66
N GLU A 27 53.61 75.17 -77.63
CA GLU A 27 52.20 75.60 -77.45
C GLU A 27 51.29 74.40 -77.11
N LYS A 28 51.48 73.24 -77.75
CA LYS A 28 50.66 72.04 -77.55
C LYS A 28 51.11 71.16 -76.38
N ARG A 29 52.35 71.32 -75.91
CA ARG A 29 52.99 70.48 -74.89
C ARG A 29 52.14 70.28 -73.63
N SER A 30 51.52 71.36 -73.14
CA SER A 30 50.70 71.32 -71.92
C SER A 30 49.42 70.50 -72.12
N ALA A 31 48.72 70.69 -73.24
CA ALA A 31 47.50 69.97 -73.60
C ALA A 31 47.79 68.48 -73.85
N GLU A 32 48.85 68.16 -74.58
CA GLU A 32 49.30 66.79 -74.83
C GLU A 32 49.68 66.07 -73.53
N ASN A 33 50.43 66.75 -72.65
CA ASN A 33 50.79 66.21 -71.33
C ASN A 33 49.54 65.97 -70.47
N GLN A 34 48.59 66.91 -70.44
CA GLN A 34 47.36 66.74 -69.67
C GLN A 34 46.50 65.58 -70.19
N ALA A 35 46.38 65.44 -71.51
CA ALA A 35 45.69 64.31 -72.12
C ALA A 35 46.38 62.98 -71.77
N ALA A 36 47.72 62.93 -71.86
CA ALA A 36 48.50 61.76 -71.49
C ALA A 36 48.32 61.39 -70.01
N VAL A 37 48.40 62.37 -69.10
CA VAL A 37 48.18 62.15 -67.66
C VAL A 37 46.77 61.63 -67.40
N THR A 38 45.76 62.16 -68.09
CA THR A 38 44.36 61.72 -67.95
C THR A 38 44.19 60.26 -68.37
N ILE A 39 44.73 59.88 -69.54
CA ILE A 39 44.69 58.50 -70.04
C ILE A 39 45.44 57.56 -69.07
N GLN A 40 46.62 57.96 -68.61
CA GLN A 40 47.40 57.16 -67.66
C GLN A 40 46.70 57.00 -66.32
N ALA A 41 46.09 58.05 -65.78
CA ALA A 41 45.35 58.02 -64.53
C ALA A 41 44.13 57.10 -64.64
N TRP A 42 43.36 57.23 -65.72
CA TRP A 42 42.24 56.35 -66.03
C TRP A 42 42.68 54.88 -66.11
N PHE A 43 43.74 54.59 -66.86
CA PHE A 43 44.24 53.21 -67.00
C PHE A 43 44.71 52.63 -65.67
N ARG A 44 45.42 53.41 -64.84
CA ARG A 44 45.81 52.99 -63.49
C ARG A 44 44.58 52.69 -62.62
N ALA A 45 43.55 53.53 -62.67
CA ALA A 45 42.30 53.30 -61.94
C ALA A 45 41.58 52.02 -62.40
N VAL A 46 41.44 51.79 -63.71
CA VAL A 46 40.84 50.58 -64.27
C VAL A 46 41.57 49.33 -63.82
N ARG A 47 42.90 49.33 -63.81
CA ARG A 47 43.71 48.20 -63.31
C ARG A 47 43.42 47.89 -61.84
N VAL A 48 43.38 48.91 -60.99
CA VAL A 48 43.09 48.76 -59.55
C VAL A 48 41.65 48.25 -59.35
N GLN A 49 40.67 48.82 -60.06
CA GLN A 49 39.28 48.38 -59.97
C GLN A 49 39.10 46.92 -60.38
N ASN A 50 39.71 46.50 -61.50
CA ASN A 50 39.67 45.11 -61.93
C ASN A 50 40.30 44.16 -60.90
N TYR A 51 41.40 44.57 -60.29
CA TYR A 51 42.04 43.79 -59.22
C TYR A 51 41.14 43.66 -57.99
N ILE A 52 40.50 44.75 -57.55
CA ILE A 52 39.55 44.73 -56.42
C ILE A 52 38.34 43.83 -56.75
N CYS A 53 37.79 43.92 -57.96
CA CYS A 53 36.70 43.04 -58.41
C CYS A 53 37.11 41.56 -58.35
N HIS A 54 38.32 41.23 -58.82
CA HIS A 54 38.86 39.87 -58.72
C HIS A 54 38.99 39.40 -57.26
N LEU A 55 39.48 40.26 -56.36
CA LEU A 55 39.56 39.94 -54.93
C LEU A 55 38.18 39.70 -54.31
N HIS A 56 37.18 40.54 -54.62
CA HIS A 56 35.81 40.34 -54.15
C HIS A 56 35.18 39.03 -54.66
N GLN A 57 35.42 38.68 -55.93
CA GLN A 57 34.97 37.41 -56.49
C GLN A 57 35.61 36.22 -55.78
N SER A 58 36.92 36.28 -55.54
CA SER A 58 37.66 35.26 -54.80
C SER A 58 37.16 35.11 -53.36
N ALA A 59 36.95 36.23 -52.66
CA ALA A 59 36.39 36.23 -51.30
C ALA A 59 34.97 35.61 -51.28
N THR A 60 34.12 36.00 -52.23
CA THR A 60 32.76 35.46 -52.36
C THR A 60 32.77 33.96 -52.62
N LEU A 61 33.70 33.46 -53.45
CA LEU A 61 33.87 32.04 -53.72
C LEU A 61 34.22 31.27 -52.44
N ILE A 62 35.22 31.73 -51.70
CA ILE A 62 35.63 31.14 -50.41
C ILE A 62 34.45 31.12 -49.43
N GLN A 63 33.77 32.25 -49.27
CA GLN A 63 32.62 32.35 -48.36
C GLN A 63 31.47 31.43 -48.77
N LYS A 64 31.15 31.33 -50.06
CA LYS A 64 30.12 30.43 -50.60
C LYS A 64 30.44 28.98 -50.25
N HIS A 65 31.67 28.54 -50.50
CA HIS A 65 32.10 27.18 -50.17
C HIS A 65 32.06 26.92 -48.66
N TRP A 66 32.48 27.88 -47.84
CA TRP A 66 32.44 27.76 -46.39
C TRP A 66 31.01 27.65 -45.84
N ARG A 67 30.10 28.56 -46.24
CA ARG A 67 28.68 28.50 -45.85
C ARG A 67 28.06 27.17 -46.24
N GLY A 68 28.36 26.67 -47.45
CA GLY A 68 27.93 25.34 -47.90
C GLY A 68 28.50 24.20 -47.06
N HIS A 69 29.78 24.25 -46.68
CA HIS A 69 30.39 23.27 -45.79
C HIS A 69 29.70 23.25 -44.41
N GLN A 70 29.48 24.42 -43.83
CA GLN A 70 28.79 24.58 -42.54
C GLN A 70 27.38 23.99 -42.58
N GLY A 71 26.58 24.35 -43.59
CA GLY A 71 25.23 23.81 -43.76
C GLY A 71 25.23 22.28 -43.87
N ARG A 72 26.11 21.70 -44.69
CA ARG A 72 26.24 20.24 -44.83
C ARG A 72 26.68 19.56 -43.52
N ARG A 73 27.54 20.20 -42.73
CA ARG A 73 27.98 19.69 -41.43
C ARG A 73 26.82 19.59 -40.45
N VAL A 74 26.04 20.67 -40.32
CA VAL A 74 24.85 20.71 -39.46
C VAL A 74 23.81 19.69 -39.92
N TYR A 75 23.52 19.63 -41.22
CA TYR A 75 22.56 18.67 -41.78
C TYR A 75 22.93 17.22 -41.47
N ARG A 76 24.21 16.84 -41.60
CA ARG A 76 24.67 15.48 -41.26
C ARG A 76 24.45 15.12 -39.80
N ILE A 77 24.66 16.08 -38.88
CA ILE A 77 24.40 15.86 -37.44
C ILE A 77 22.90 15.67 -37.20
N LEU A 78 22.06 16.52 -37.81
CA LEU A 78 20.61 16.44 -37.69
C LEU A 78 20.08 15.09 -38.17
N ILE A 79 20.49 14.64 -39.36
CA ILE A 79 20.07 13.34 -39.91
C ILE A 79 20.54 12.19 -39.04
N ARG A 80 21.79 12.22 -38.53
CA ARG A 80 22.28 11.18 -37.63
C ARG A 80 21.44 11.10 -36.36
N ASN A 81 21.12 12.23 -35.75
CA ASN A 81 20.28 12.30 -34.55
C ASN A 81 18.86 11.80 -34.83
N LEU A 82 18.26 12.22 -35.94
CA LEU A 82 16.93 11.77 -36.35
C LEU A 82 16.89 10.25 -36.51
N VAL A 83 17.82 9.69 -37.28
CA VAL A 83 17.91 8.24 -37.50
C VAL A 83 18.14 7.49 -36.19
N PHE A 84 18.99 8.03 -35.30
CA PHE A 84 19.22 7.45 -33.98
C PHE A 84 17.93 7.38 -33.16
N VAL A 85 17.18 8.49 -33.07
CA VAL A 85 15.90 8.55 -32.34
C VAL A 85 14.88 7.60 -32.95
N MET A 86 14.73 7.58 -34.27
CA MET A 86 13.81 6.67 -34.96
C MET A 86 14.15 5.20 -34.67
N ARG A 87 15.44 4.84 -34.76
CA ARG A 87 15.93 3.50 -34.46
C ARG A 87 15.69 3.12 -33.00
N HIS A 88 16.01 4.01 -32.07
CA HIS A 88 15.82 3.81 -30.64
C HIS A 88 14.34 3.57 -30.31
N ASN A 89 13.44 4.40 -30.85
CA ASN A 89 12.00 4.26 -30.64
C ASN A 89 11.46 2.93 -31.19
N TYR A 90 11.92 2.53 -32.40
CA TYR A 90 11.54 1.25 -32.99
C TYR A 90 11.94 0.07 -32.09
N PHE A 91 13.20 0.02 -31.66
CA PHE A 91 13.67 -1.08 -30.82
C PHE A 91 13.06 -1.07 -29.42
N ASN A 92 12.81 0.09 -28.83
CA ASN A 92 12.08 0.19 -27.55
C ASN A 92 10.65 -0.35 -27.67
N ALA A 93 9.95 -0.06 -28.77
CA ALA A 93 8.62 -0.61 -29.01
C ALA A 93 8.65 -2.14 -29.11
N MET A 94 9.65 -2.71 -29.79
CA MET A 94 9.83 -4.17 -29.87
C MET A 94 10.21 -4.79 -28.52
N ALA A 95 11.12 -4.16 -27.79
CA ALA A 95 11.49 -4.57 -26.44
C ALA A 95 10.27 -4.60 -25.52
N THR A 96 9.40 -3.58 -25.59
CA THR A 96 8.18 -3.50 -24.78
C THR A 96 7.23 -4.67 -25.06
N LYS A 97 7.08 -5.09 -26.33
CA LYS A 97 6.28 -6.28 -26.69
C LYS A 97 6.86 -7.55 -26.09
N ILE A 98 8.17 -7.77 -26.22
CA ILE A 98 8.86 -8.94 -25.65
C ILE A 98 8.70 -8.95 -24.13
N GLN A 99 8.97 -7.82 -23.48
CA GLN A 99 8.88 -7.70 -22.04
C GLN A 99 7.44 -7.90 -21.53
N LYS A 100 6.42 -7.37 -22.22
CA LYS A 100 5.00 -7.59 -21.90
C LYS A 100 4.67 -9.09 -21.92
N MET A 101 5.07 -9.78 -22.98
CA MET A 101 4.85 -11.22 -23.11
C MET A 101 5.54 -12.01 -22.01
N TRP A 102 6.80 -11.67 -21.72
CA TRP A 102 7.58 -12.31 -20.66
C TRP A 102 6.97 -12.10 -19.27
N ARG A 103 6.60 -10.85 -18.93
CA ARG A 103 5.93 -10.54 -17.64
C ARG A 103 4.65 -11.35 -17.48
N GLY A 104 3.85 -11.44 -18.54
CA GLY A 104 2.64 -12.26 -18.54
C GLY A 104 2.92 -13.75 -18.33
N PHE A 105 3.92 -14.30 -19.02
CA PHE A 105 4.36 -15.68 -18.83
C PHE A 105 4.84 -15.92 -17.39
N TYR A 106 5.69 -15.05 -16.85
CA TYR A 106 6.27 -15.20 -15.53
C TYR A 106 5.20 -15.27 -14.44
N VAL A 107 4.23 -14.34 -14.48
CA VAL A 107 3.14 -14.31 -13.51
C VAL A 107 2.32 -15.60 -13.54
N ARG A 108 1.91 -16.05 -14.73
CA ARG A 108 1.10 -17.26 -14.90
C ARG A 108 1.85 -18.55 -14.51
N LYS A 109 3.18 -18.55 -14.58
CA LYS A 109 3.98 -19.74 -14.26
C LYS A 109 4.43 -19.78 -12.80
N TYR A 110 4.84 -18.65 -12.22
CA TYR A 110 5.56 -18.63 -10.95
C TYR A 110 4.88 -17.84 -9.83
N VAL A 111 3.91 -16.97 -10.14
CA VAL A 111 3.29 -16.08 -9.13
C VAL A 111 1.86 -16.48 -8.84
N PHE A 112 1.04 -16.66 -9.88
CA PHE A 112 -0.39 -16.86 -9.74
C PHE A 112 -0.92 -17.92 -10.70
N ASP A 113 -1.43 -19.00 -10.13
CA ASP A 113 -2.20 -20.00 -10.86
C ASP A 113 -3.69 -19.82 -10.58
N TYR A 114 -4.41 -19.46 -11.65
CA TYR A 114 -5.84 -19.23 -11.62
C TYR A 114 -6.63 -20.49 -11.26
N TYR A 115 -6.24 -21.65 -11.79
CA TYR A 115 -7.04 -22.86 -11.68
C TYR A 115 -6.96 -23.45 -10.27
N SER A 116 -5.77 -23.52 -9.68
CA SER A 116 -5.63 -23.93 -8.27
C SER A 116 -6.37 -22.98 -7.33
N ARG A 117 -6.31 -21.66 -7.55
CA ARG A 117 -7.08 -20.72 -6.72
C ARG A 117 -8.60 -20.87 -6.90
N LYS A 118 -9.07 -21.11 -8.12
CA LYS A 118 -10.49 -21.36 -8.39
C LYS A 118 -10.98 -22.60 -7.65
N GLN A 119 -10.25 -23.71 -7.77
CA GLN A 119 -10.55 -24.95 -7.06
C GLN A 119 -10.57 -24.76 -5.54
N TYR A 120 -9.60 -24.02 -5.00
CA TYR A 120 -9.57 -23.68 -3.57
C TYR A 120 -10.84 -22.93 -3.13
N LEU A 121 -11.24 -21.91 -3.88
CA LEU A 121 -12.43 -21.11 -3.55
C LEU A 121 -13.72 -21.93 -3.68
N GLU A 122 -13.86 -22.77 -4.71
CA GLU A 122 -14.98 -23.69 -4.86
C GLU A 122 -15.08 -24.66 -3.67
N GLY A 123 -13.95 -25.26 -3.26
CA GLY A 123 -13.90 -26.11 -2.07
C GLY A 123 -14.23 -25.35 -0.78
N LEU A 124 -13.82 -24.08 -0.69
CA LEU A 124 -14.11 -23.22 0.46
C LEU A 124 -15.60 -22.89 0.55
N ILE A 125 -16.29 -22.70 -0.58
CA ILE A 125 -17.75 -22.52 -0.62
C ILE A 125 -18.44 -23.77 -0.06
N VAL A 126 -18.10 -24.95 -0.56
CA VAL A 126 -18.68 -26.22 -0.07
C VAL A 126 -18.43 -26.41 1.42
N LYS A 127 -17.21 -26.13 1.89
CA LYS A 127 -16.86 -26.21 3.32
C LYS A 127 -17.66 -25.23 4.16
N ASN A 128 -17.84 -24.00 3.69
CA ASN A 128 -18.66 -23.01 4.38
C ASN A 128 -20.13 -23.45 4.48
N GLU A 129 -20.67 -24.09 3.44
CA GLU A 129 -22.03 -24.63 3.48
C GLU A 129 -22.18 -25.77 4.48
N ILE A 130 -21.19 -26.67 4.56
CA ILE A 130 -21.15 -27.74 5.57
C ILE A 130 -21.15 -27.13 6.98
N ILE A 131 -20.24 -26.19 7.25
CA ILE A 131 -20.14 -25.53 8.57
C ILE A 131 -21.44 -24.80 8.92
N ARG A 132 -22.07 -24.11 7.95
CA ARG A 132 -23.36 -23.45 8.18
C ARG A 132 -24.46 -24.45 8.55
N ARG A 133 -24.50 -25.62 7.91
CA ARG A 133 -25.45 -26.69 8.26
C ARG A 133 -25.17 -27.26 9.65
N GLU A 134 -23.92 -27.55 9.98
CA GLU A 134 -23.52 -28.06 11.30
C GLU A 134 -23.87 -27.07 12.42
N ILE A 135 -23.63 -25.77 12.20
CA ILE A 135 -24.01 -24.72 13.16
C ILE A 135 -25.53 -24.67 13.34
N LYS A 136 -26.29 -24.79 12.25
CA LYS A 136 -27.75 -24.80 12.29
C LYS A 136 -28.27 -26.00 13.08
N GLU A 137 -27.80 -27.20 12.76
CA GLU A 137 -28.18 -28.44 13.45
C GLU A 137 -27.82 -28.38 14.94
N SER A 138 -26.62 -27.91 15.27
CA SER A 138 -26.19 -27.75 16.67
C SER A 138 -27.06 -26.75 17.45
N ARG A 139 -27.59 -25.71 16.79
CA ARG A 139 -28.54 -24.78 17.42
C ARG A 139 -29.88 -25.46 17.65
N GLU A 140 -30.42 -26.14 16.65
CA GLU A 140 -31.69 -26.88 16.74
C GLU A 140 -31.63 -27.95 17.83
N GLN A 141 -30.53 -28.70 17.92
CA GLN A 141 -30.30 -29.69 18.98
C GLN A 141 -30.29 -29.04 20.37
N LYS A 142 -29.58 -27.91 20.54
CA LYS A 142 -29.55 -27.18 21.81
C LYS A 142 -30.90 -26.61 22.19
N ASP A 143 -31.65 -26.08 21.23
CA ASP A 143 -32.98 -25.52 21.45
C ASP A 143 -33.96 -26.63 21.84
N ALA A 144 -33.92 -27.78 21.15
CA ALA A 144 -34.71 -28.96 21.49
C ALA A 144 -34.36 -29.52 22.87
N ASP A 145 -33.08 -29.64 23.21
CA ASP A 145 -32.64 -30.10 24.54
C ASP A 145 -33.03 -29.11 25.64
N SER A 146 -33.00 -27.80 25.35
CA SER A 146 -33.47 -26.77 26.28
C SER A 146 -34.98 -26.85 26.49
N LEU A 147 -35.74 -27.09 25.42
CA LEU A 147 -37.19 -27.28 25.49
C LEU A 147 -37.56 -28.54 26.27
N ARG A 148 -36.87 -29.67 26.01
CA ARG A 148 -37.02 -30.92 26.79
C ARG A 148 -36.70 -30.73 28.25
N LYS A 149 -35.64 -29.97 28.58
CA LYS A 149 -35.31 -29.64 29.98
C LYS A 149 -36.41 -28.81 30.63
N LEU A 150 -36.95 -27.80 29.94
CA LEU A 150 -38.07 -27.00 30.40
C LEU A 150 -39.33 -27.85 30.64
N GLU A 151 -39.67 -28.74 29.70
CA GLU A 151 -40.79 -29.68 29.84
C GLU A 151 -40.60 -30.61 31.05
N LEU A 152 -39.41 -31.17 31.21
CA LEU A 152 -39.09 -32.08 32.31
C LEU A 152 -39.07 -31.35 33.66
N GLU A 153 -38.58 -30.11 33.70
CA GLU A 153 -38.70 -29.23 34.87
C GLU A 153 -40.15 -28.86 35.19
N ALA A 154 -40.98 -28.59 34.19
CA ALA A 154 -42.40 -28.31 34.37
C ALA A 154 -43.14 -29.56 34.89
N GLN A 155 -42.84 -30.74 34.33
CA GLN A 155 -43.35 -32.03 34.82
C GLN A 155 -42.92 -32.29 36.25
N ARG A 156 -41.63 -32.10 36.60
CA ARG A 156 -41.15 -32.24 37.98
C ARG A 156 -41.86 -31.30 38.94
N LYS A 157 -42.04 -30.02 38.56
CA LYS A 157 -42.79 -29.06 39.38
C LYS A 157 -44.24 -29.49 39.58
N LEU A 158 -44.87 -30.04 38.54
CA LEU A 158 -46.22 -30.58 38.60
C LEU A 158 -46.31 -31.81 39.51
N GLU A 159 -45.36 -32.75 39.39
CA GLU A 159 -45.26 -33.93 40.26
C GLU A 159 -45.00 -33.54 41.72
N ASP A 160 -44.10 -32.59 41.97
CA ASP A 160 -43.84 -32.07 43.33
C ASP A 160 -45.08 -31.39 43.93
N TYR A 161 -45.81 -30.61 43.12
CA TYR A 161 -47.09 -30.03 43.53
C TYR A 161 -48.12 -31.12 43.85
N ALA A 162 -48.26 -32.12 42.98
CA ALA A 162 -49.14 -33.26 43.18
C ALA A 162 -48.77 -34.08 44.42
N ALA A 163 -47.47 -34.29 44.70
CA ALA A 163 -47.02 -35.02 45.88
C ALA A 163 -47.40 -34.30 47.18
N LYS A 164 -47.26 -32.96 47.20
CA LYS A 164 -47.67 -32.11 48.32
C LYS A 164 -49.18 -32.05 48.49
N HIS A 165 -49.93 -32.14 47.41
CA HIS A 165 -51.39 -31.97 47.41
C HIS A 165 -52.14 -33.26 47.16
N ARG A 166 -51.48 -34.41 47.34
CA ARG A 166 -52.06 -35.75 47.14
C ARG A 166 -53.28 -36.01 48.02
N TYR A 167 -53.43 -35.29 49.13
CA TYR A 167 -54.62 -35.37 49.99
C TYR A 167 -55.91 -34.86 49.30
N LEU A 168 -55.81 -34.14 48.18
CA LEU A 168 -56.97 -33.70 47.39
C LEU A 168 -57.54 -34.79 46.47
N LEU A 169 -56.93 -35.98 46.47
CA LEU A 169 -57.33 -37.13 45.67
C LEU A 169 -58.69 -37.68 46.13
N SER A 170 -59.50 -38.14 45.18
CA SER A 170 -60.76 -38.84 45.46
C SER A 170 -60.53 -40.07 46.34
N THR A 171 -61.36 -40.19 47.38
CA THR A 171 -61.44 -41.39 48.22
C THR A 171 -62.64 -42.24 47.79
N GLU A 172 -62.73 -43.48 48.28
CA GLU A 172 -63.86 -44.37 47.98
C GLU A 172 -65.20 -43.82 48.48
N VAL A 173 -65.19 -43.00 49.53
CA VAL A 173 -66.39 -42.46 50.18
C VAL A 173 -66.69 -41.02 49.72
N VAL A 174 -65.67 -40.21 49.44
CA VAL A 174 -65.82 -38.79 49.07
C VAL A 174 -65.04 -38.45 47.80
N PRO A 175 -65.70 -37.90 46.76
CA PRO A 175 -65.03 -37.45 45.55
C PRO A 175 -64.09 -36.26 45.83
N GLY A 176 -62.87 -36.33 45.29
CA GLY A 176 -61.86 -35.27 45.41
C GLY A 176 -62.22 -34.06 44.54
N ILE A 177 -61.57 -32.92 44.77
CA ILE A 177 -61.86 -31.66 44.05
C ILE A 177 -61.68 -31.85 42.52
N TYR A 178 -60.75 -32.71 42.12
CA TYR A 178 -60.44 -33.01 40.72
C TYR A 178 -61.27 -34.18 40.13
N ASN A 179 -62.19 -34.77 40.90
CA ASN A 179 -63.10 -35.84 40.45
C ASN A 179 -64.56 -35.45 40.68
N SER A 180 -65.04 -34.43 39.95
CA SER A 180 -66.39 -33.90 40.10
C SER A 180 -67.46 -34.86 39.58
N PRO A 181 -68.55 -35.11 40.33
CA PRO A 181 -69.63 -36.02 39.92
C PRO A 181 -70.44 -35.52 38.71
N PHE A 182 -70.24 -34.28 38.29
CA PHE A 182 -70.90 -33.68 37.13
C PHE A 182 -70.11 -33.84 35.82
N LYS A 183 -68.88 -34.38 35.88
CA LYS A 183 -68.07 -34.68 34.70
C LYS A 183 -68.07 -36.19 34.44
N PRO A 184 -68.10 -36.62 33.16
CA PRO A 184 -68.08 -38.05 32.81
C PRO A 184 -66.74 -38.73 33.15
N TYR A 185 -65.65 -37.96 33.28
CA TYR A 185 -64.32 -38.45 33.64
C TYR A 185 -63.63 -37.49 34.61
N PRO A 186 -62.71 -37.99 35.47
CA PRO A 186 -61.91 -37.14 36.34
C PRO A 186 -61.01 -36.18 35.55
N ASP A 187 -60.65 -35.06 36.18
CA ASP A 187 -59.76 -34.06 35.59
C ASP A 187 -58.33 -34.61 35.45
N GLU A 188 -57.54 -34.08 34.51
CA GLU A 188 -56.18 -34.58 34.23
C GLU A 188 -55.30 -34.61 35.48
N MET A 189 -55.49 -33.65 36.38
CA MET A 189 -54.80 -33.56 37.67
C MET A 189 -55.10 -34.74 38.60
N GLU A 190 -56.31 -35.28 38.60
CA GLU A 190 -56.68 -36.46 39.41
C GLU A 190 -55.82 -37.67 39.01
N PHE A 191 -55.59 -37.87 37.70
CA PHE A 191 -54.74 -38.96 37.22
C PHE A 191 -53.27 -38.79 37.61
N VAL A 192 -52.76 -37.54 37.61
CA VAL A 192 -51.41 -37.23 38.09
C VAL A 192 -51.28 -37.52 39.58
N LEU A 193 -52.24 -37.06 40.39
CA LEU A 193 -52.26 -37.28 41.84
C LEU A 193 -52.25 -38.78 42.19
N ARG A 194 -52.94 -39.64 41.41
CA ARG A 194 -52.95 -41.10 41.60
C ARG A 194 -51.56 -41.71 41.44
N LYS A 195 -50.79 -41.27 40.43
CA LYS A 195 -49.47 -41.83 40.08
C LYS A 195 -48.37 -41.53 41.11
N VAL A 196 -48.48 -40.44 41.89
CA VAL A 196 -47.30 -39.79 42.47
C VAL A 196 -46.73 -40.29 43.82
N LYS A 197 -47.32 -41.14 44.66
CA LYS A 197 -46.84 -41.40 46.05
C LYS A 197 -46.86 -40.16 46.99
N PRO A 198 -47.29 -40.34 48.26
CA PRO A 198 -47.33 -39.23 49.22
C PRO A 198 -45.92 -38.76 49.60
N HIS A 199 -45.75 -37.45 49.77
CA HIS A 199 -44.52 -36.92 50.37
C HIS A 199 -44.45 -37.39 51.84
N PRO A 200 -43.36 -38.06 52.27
CA PRO A 200 -43.19 -38.43 53.66
C PRO A 200 -43.09 -37.18 54.54
N PRO A 201 -43.52 -37.22 55.82
CA PRO A 201 -43.39 -36.09 56.72
C PRO A 201 -41.93 -35.65 56.85
N GLU A 202 -41.71 -34.33 56.89
CA GLU A 202 -40.36 -33.74 57.02
C GLU A 202 -39.70 -34.34 58.27
N LYS A 203 -38.62 -35.11 58.07
CA LYS A 203 -37.85 -35.67 59.18
C LYS A 203 -37.32 -34.53 60.05
N ALA A 204 -37.24 -34.75 61.36
CA ALA A 204 -36.66 -33.78 62.28
C ALA A 204 -35.29 -33.32 61.75
N LYS A 205 -35.13 -32.00 61.57
CA LYS A 205 -33.86 -31.43 61.12
C LYS A 205 -32.78 -31.85 62.11
N PRO A 206 -31.61 -32.33 61.62
CA PRO A 206 -30.54 -32.73 62.53
C PRO A 206 -30.15 -31.53 63.40
N LYS A 207 -29.99 -31.75 64.71
CA LYS A 207 -29.57 -30.70 65.65
C LYS A 207 -28.23 -30.14 65.16
N ARG A 208 -28.19 -28.83 64.95
CA ARG A 208 -26.98 -28.09 64.59
C ARG A 208 -26.46 -27.40 65.83
N ASP A 209 -25.14 -27.38 65.98
CA ASP A 209 -24.49 -26.64 67.04
C ASP A 209 -24.63 -25.13 66.79
N ASN A 210 -25.13 -24.40 67.79
CA ASN A 210 -25.50 -22.99 67.69
C ASN A 210 -24.29 -22.06 67.44
N ARG A 211 -23.05 -22.51 67.67
CA ARG A 211 -21.83 -21.72 67.45
C ARG A 211 -21.12 -21.99 66.12
N SER A 212 -21.09 -23.24 65.68
CA SER A 212 -20.30 -23.68 64.51
C SER A 212 -21.13 -24.00 63.27
N GLY A 213 -22.45 -24.17 63.42
CA GLY A 213 -23.37 -24.51 62.33
C GLY A 213 -23.21 -25.93 61.79
N LYS A 214 -22.32 -26.75 62.37
CA LYS A 214 -22.12 -28.15 61.96
C LYS A 214 -23.27 -29.03 62.43
N ILE A 215 -23.63 -30.00 61.59
CA ILE A 215 -24.60 -31.06 61.90
C ILE A 215 -23.98 -31.94 62.99
N ILE A 216 -24.63 -32.03 64.15
CA ILE A 216 -24.22 -32.92 65.24
C ILE A 216 -24.68 -34.33 64.84
N ALA A 217 -23.73 -35.22 64.57
CA ALA A 217 -24.02 -36.65 64.43
C ALA A 217 -24.31 -37.23 65.83
N ASP A 218 -25.25 -38.18 65.93
CA ASP A 218 -25.46 -38.93 67.16
C ASP A 218 -24.14 -39.60 67.57
N SER A 219 -23.67 -39.30 68.79
CA SER A 219 -22.35 -39.73 69.27
C SER A 219 -22.29 -41.26 69.41
N PRO A 220 -21.32 -41.94 68.77
CA PRO A 220 -21.05 -43.36 69.03
C PRO A 220 -20.60 -43.59 70.48
N PRO A 221 -20.77 -44.78 71.07
CA PRO A 221 -20.21 -45.10 72.38
C PRO A 221 -18.69 -44.95 72.34
N LEU A 222 -18.13 -44.11 73.21
CA LEU A 222 -16.69 -43.78 73.26
C LEU A 222 -15.84 -44.98 73.71
N PRO A 223 -14.90 -45.49 72.90
CA PRO A 223 -13.80 -46.30 73.38
C PRO A 223 -12.70 -45.38 73.92
N LEU A 224 -12.69 -45.18 75.24
CA LEU A 224 -11.63 -44.51 75.99
C LEU A 224 -10.44 -45.47 76.17
N THR A 225 -9.55 -45.63 75.18
CA THR A 225 -8.27 -46.32 75.44
C THR A 225 -7.08 -46.04 74.52
N GLU A 226 -7.12 -45.04 73.64
CA GLU A 226 -5.92 -44.69 72.86
C GLU A 226 -5.55 -43.20 73.01
N PRO A 227 -4.32 -42.87 73.46
CA PRO A 227 -3.87 -41.49 73.54
C PRO A 227 -3.70 -40.93 72.12
N LEU A 228 -4.39 -39.82 71.86
CA LEU A 228 -4.34 -39.14 70.57
C LEU A 228 -2.90 -38.72 70.23
N PRO A 229 -2.45 -38.94 68.99
CA PRO A 229 -1.09 -38.60 68.57
C PRO A 229 -0.87 -37.08 68.59
N PRO A 230 0.35 -36.62 68.89
CA PRO A 230 0.67 -35.20 68.96
C PRO A 230 0.53 -34.55 67.58
N ILE A 231 -0.30 -33.50 67.49
CA ILE A 231 -0.46 -32.68 66.29
C ILE A 231 0.85 -31.93 66.07
N GLY A 232 1.67 -32.45 65.19
CA GLY A 232 2.99 -31.90 64.93
C GLY A 232 3.61 -32.38 63.65
N GLN A 233 2.91 -32.32 62.50
CA GLN A 233 3.61 -32.15 61.22
C GLN A 233 2.70 -31.81 60.03
N LYS A 234 3.36 -31.17 59.06
CA LYS A 234 2.90 -30.67 57.76
C LYS A 234 1.92 -31.63 57.07
N LEU A 235 0.74 -31.13 56.71
CA LEU A 235 -0.26 -31.87 55.93
C LEU A 235 0.38 -32.38 54.63
N GLN A 236 0.37 -33.70 54.41
CA GLN A 236 0.96 -34.33 53.23
C GLN A 236 0.09 -34.04 52.00
N GLY A 237 0.64 -33.25 51.08
CA GLY A 237 0.04 -32.83 49.82
C GLY A 237 0.80 -31.63 49.25
N PRO A 238 0.50 -31.15 48.04
CA PRO A 238 1.14 -29.97 47.45
C PRO A 238 0.61 -28.66 48.09
N PHE A 239 0.35 -28.68 49.40
CA PHE A 239 -0.18 -27.55 50.14
C PHE A 239 0.97 -26.65 50.59
N ARG A 240 0.84 -25.35 50.28
CA ARG A 240 1.81 -24.32 50.66
C ARG A 240 1.83 -24.14 52.17
N ALA A 241 2.97 -23.74 52.71
CA ALA A 241 3.11 -23.49 54.15
C ALA A 241 2.15 -22.36 54.61
N PRO A 242 1.65 -22.38 55.86
CA PRO A 242 0.69 -21.39 56.35
C PRO A 242 1.12 -19.93 56.12
N GLY A 243 2.41 -19.63 56.30
CA GLY A 243 2.98 -18.30 56.03
C GLY A 243 2.93 -17.88 54.55
N GLU A 244 3.14 -18.81 53.61
CA GLU A 244 3.05 -18.51 52.17
C GLU A 244 1.60 -18.23 51.74
N VAL A 245 0.65 -18.99 52.29
CA VAL A 245 -0.78 -18.77 52.04
C VAL A 245 -1.21 -17.38 52.54
N GLN A 246 -0.68 -16.98 53.69
CA GLN A 246 -0.94 -15.66 54.28
C GLN A 246 -0.36 -14.53 53.42
N MET A 247 0.86 -14.68 52.91
CA MET A 247 1.45 -13.74 51.94
C MET A 247 0.68 -13.67 50.62
N GLN A 248 0.18 -14.81 50.13
CA GLN A 248 -0.60 -14.87 48.89
C GLN A 248 -1.95 -14.17 49.03
N ARG A 249 -2.57 -14.24 50.22
CA ARG A 249 -3.83 -13.56 50.54
C ARG A 249 -3.71 -12.04 50.55
N PHE A 250 -2.54 -11.51 50.92
CA PHE A 250 -2.27 -10.06 50.96
C PHE A 250 -1.44 -9.56 49.76
N LYS A 251 -1.27 -10.38 48.70
CA LYS A 251 -0.54 -9.95 47.51
C LYS A 251 -1.34 -8.83 46.80
N PRO A 252 -0.75 -7.66 46.53
CA PRO A 252 -1.43 -6.58 45.82
C PRO A 252 -1.86 -7.03 44.43
N PHE A 253 -3.05 -6.58 44.02
CA PHE A 253 -3.63 -6.94 42.72
C PHE A 253 -2.72 -6.46 41.59
N GLN A 254 -2.25 -7.40 40.77
CA GLN A 254 -1.50 -7.12 39.55
C GLN A 254 -2.46 -7.25 38.37
N PRO A 255 -3.08 -6.15 37.89
CA PRO A 255 -3.99 -6.20 36.75
C PRO A 255 -3.26 -6.78 35.54
N THR A 256 -3.98 -7.60 34.76
CA THR A 256 -3.45 -8.12 33.50
C THR A 256 -3.19 -6.97 32.53
N LEU A 257 -2.30 -7.17 31.56
CA LEU A 257 -1.92 -6.13 30.58
C LEU A 257 -3.15 -5.46 29.95
N ARG A 258 -4.21 -6.23 29.66
CA ARG A 258 -5.49 -5.72 29.11
C ARG A 258 -6.26 -4.80 30.04
N VAL A 259 -6.11 -4.95 31.35
CA VAL A 259 -6.77 -4.12 32.38
C VAL A 259 -5.91 -2.90 32.73
N ALA A 260 -4.58 -3.03 32.63
CA ALA A 260 -3.64 -1.95 32.93
C ALA A 260 -3.52 -0.91 31.79
N THR A 261 -3.84 -1.27 30.55
CA THR A 261 -3.75 -0.37 29.39
C THR A 261 -5.12 0.10 28.92
N SER A 262 -5.24 1.36 28.50
CA SER A 262 -6.46 1.89 27.86
C SER A 262 -6.79 1.10 26.57
N TYR A 263 -8.07 1.09 26.18
CA TYR A 263 -8.53 0.46 24.93
C TYR A 263 -7.79 1.00 23.69
N THR A 264 -7.38 2.27 23.74
CA THR A 264 -6.70 3.01 22.67
C THR A 264 -5.17 2.97 22.78
N ALA A 265 -4.59 2.29 23.76
CA ALA A 265 -3.14 2.33 24.03
C ALA A 265 -2.27 1.95 22.83
N THR A 266 -2.72 1.01 21.99
CA THR A 266 -2.02 0.61 20.76
C THR A 266 -2.06 1.69 19.67
N GLU A 267 -3.15 2.45 19.58
CA GLU A 267 -3.28 3.56 18.64
C GLU A 267 -2.46 4.76 19.08
N GLU A 268 -2.50 5.09 20.38
CA GLU A 268 -1.69 6.13 21.01
C GLU A 268 -0.19 5.85 20.84
N ALA A 269 0.24 4.60 21.06
CA ALA A 269 1.64 4.20 20.84
C ALA A 269 2.07 4.37 19.38
N ARG A 270 1.21 4.04 18.41
CA ARG A 270 1.50 4.27 16.97
C ARG A 270 1.55 5.75 16.62
N ALA A 271 0.65 6.56 17.18
CA ALA A 271 0.65 8.01 16.97
C ALA A 271 1.92 8.66 17.53
N ALA A 272 2.34 8.27 18.73
CA ALA A 272 3.58 8.73 19.35
C ALA A 272 4.82 8.32 18.54
N MET A 273 4.86 7.11 18.00
CA MET A 273 5.93 6.66 17.09
C MET A 273 5.99 7.50 15.81
N LYS A 274 4.85 7.73 15.15
CA LYS A 274 4.78 8.59 13.95
C LYS A 274 5.21 10.03 14.23
N ALA A 275 4.82 10.59 15.39
CA ALA A 275 5.22 11.93 15.79
C ALA A 275 6.74 12.02 16.01
N LYS A 276 7.36 11.01 16.66
CA LYS A 276 8.81 10.93 16.80
C LYS A 276 9.51 10.77 15.44
N GLU A 277 9.01 9.92 14.56
CA GLU A 277 9.55 9.78 13.19
C GLU A 277 9.46 11.09 12.41
N TRP A 278 8.36 11.84 12.54
CA TRP A 278 8.18 13.13 11.88
C TRP A 278 9.19 14.17 12.37
N VAL A 279 9.42 14.25 13.69
CA VAL A 279 10.42 15.15 14.30
C VAL A 279 11.85 14.78 13.89
N MET A 280 12.14 13.49 13.72
CA MET A 280 13.47 12.99 13.36
C MET A 280 13.75 12.96 11.86
N ARG A 281 12.76 13.27 11.00
CA ARG A 281 13.00 13.48 9.57
C ARG A 281 13.63 14.85 9.39
N VAL A 282 14.95 14.85 9.23
CA VAL A 282 15.69 16.00 8.69
C VAL A 282 15.10 16.30 7.30
N ASN A 283 14.50 17.48 7.15
CA ASN A 283 14.07 17.96 5.84
C ASN A 283 15.34 18.29 5.03
N ASP A 284 15.66 17.48 4.03
CA ASP A 284 16.69 17.77 3.01
C ASP A 284 16.23 18.86 2.03
N ASN A 285 15.76 20.00 2.57
CA ASN A 285 15.49 21.22 1.80
C ASN A 285 16.18 22.39 2.52
N MET A 286 17.51 22.41 2.44
CA MET A 286 18.33 23.63 2.34
C MET A 286 19.27 23.47 1.15
#